data_AF-A0AAN9UZK5-F1
#
_entry.id   AF-A0AAN9UZK5-F1
#
_cell.length_a   1.000
_cell.length_b   1.000
_cell.length_c   1.000
_cell.angle_alpha   90.00
_cell.angle_beta   90.00
_cell.angle_gamma   90.00
#
_symmetry.space_group_name_H-M   'P 1'
#
loop_
_entity.id
_entity.type
_entity.pdbx_description
1 polymer ?
#
loop_
_entity_poly.entity_id
_entity_poly.type
_entity_poly.pdbx_seq_one_letter_code
_entity_poly.pdbx_strand_id
1 'polypeptide(L)'
;MHMDPDVFPEPEKFNPDRWLGKNLDPRMQRNLNPFLAGSRNCIGIVAWAQMYLILGTLFRPNKSYRLQLGECDESDVYPVVDNEFGVAKYDSRGLNAVVV
;
A
#
# COMPACT_ATOMS: atom_id res chain seq x y z
N MET A 1 3.38 -14.97 -2.78
CA MET A 1 2.13 -14.39 -3.31
C MET A 1 2.31 -12.89 -3.56
N HIS A 2 2.27 -11.98 -2.57
CA HIS A 2 2.46 -10.54 -2.82
C HIS A 2 3.93 -10.09 -2.90
N MET A 3 4.82 -10.76 -2.15
CA MET A 3 6.27 -10.49 -2.18
C MET A 3 7.03 -11.47 -3.09
N ASP A 4 6.33 -12.15 -3.99
CA ASP A 4 6.93 -13.13 -4.89
C ASP A 4 7.64 -12.41 -6.06
N PRO A 5 8.98 -12.48 -6.16
CA PRO A 5 9.73 -11.75 -7.19
C PRO A 5 9.46 -12.26 -8.62
N ASP A 6 8.99 -13.50 -8.79
CA ASP A 6 8.66 -14.05 -10.11
C ASP A 6 7.36 -13.45 -10.70
N VAL A 7 6.54 -12.87 -9.82
CA VAL A 7 5.27 -12.23 -10.13
C VAL A 7 5.41 -10.71 -10.05
N PHE A 8 6.09 -10.22 -9.02
CA PHE A 8 6.26 -8.81 -8.71
C PHE A 8 7.77 -8.48 -8.69
N PRO A 9 8.37 -8.10 -9.83
CA PRO A 9 9.78 -7.69 -9.87
C PRO A 9 10.07 -6.57 -8.87
N GLU A 10 11.19 -6.65 -8.14
CA GLU A 10 11.49 -5.73 -7.03
C GLU A 10 10.29 -5.57 -6.07
N PRO A 11 9.83 -6.64 -5.39
CA PRO A 11 8.56 -6.63 -4.65
C PRO A 11 8.57 -5.67 -3.44
N GLU A 12 9.74 -5.39 -2.88
CA GLU A 12 9.92 -4.46 -1.75
C GLU A 12 9.87 -2.99 -2.17
N LYS A 13 9.94 -2.69 -3.47
CA LYS A 13 9.94 -1.31 -3.97
C LYS A 13 8.53 -0.84 -4.28
N PHE A 14 8.13 0.26 -3.65
CA PHE A 14 6.91 0.98 -4.04
C PHE A 14 7.08 1.58 -5.45
N ASN A 15 6.55 0.87 -6.45
CA ASN A 15 6.59 1.26 -7.86
C ASN A 15 5.18 1.19 -8.45
N PRO A 16 4.43 2.31 -8.49
CA PRO A 16 3.10 2.36 -9.10
C PRO A 16 3.08 2.08 -10.60
N ASP A 17 4.18 2.40 -11.31
CA ASP A 17 4.25 2.26 -12.77
C ASP A 17 4.17 0.81 -13.23
N ARG A 18 4.43 -0.16 -12.35
CA ARG A 18 4.25 -1.59 -12.63
C ARG A 18 2.81 -1.97 -13.00
N TRP A 19 1.85 -1.11 -12.70
CA TRP A 19 0.43 -1.27 -13.00
C TRP A 19 -0.02 -0.51 -14.26
N LEU A 20 0.89 0.22 -14.91
CA LEU A 20 0.63 1.05 -16.07
C LEU A 20 1.09 0.35 -17.36
N GLY A 21 0.41 0.65 -18.47
CA GLY A 21 0.83 0.21 -19.80
C GLY A 21 0.07 -1.00 -20.37
N LYS A 22 0.43 -1.37 -21.60
CA LYS A 22 -0.28 -2.39 -22.40
C LYS A 22 0.17 -3.82 -22.12
N ASN A 23 1.35 -4.01 -21.54
CA ASN A 23 1.97 -5.32 -21.31
C ASN A 23 1.94 -5.71 -19.82
N LEU A 24 0.83 -5.43 -19.13
CA LEU A 24 0.68 -5.84 -17.74
C LEU A 24 0.64 -7.37 -17.67
N ASP A 25 1.50 -7.96 -16.83
CA ASP A 25 1.50 -9.40 -16.61
C ASP A 25 0.19 -9.84 -15.93
N PRO A 26 -0.64 -10.70 -16.55
CA PRO A 26 -1.89 -11.16 -15.95
C PRO A 26 -1.70 -11.88 -14.61
N ARG A 27 -0.50 -12.44 -14.36
CA ARG A 27 -0.15 -13.07 -13.08
C ARG A 27 -0.16 -12.07 -11.93
N MET A 28 0.22 -10.81 -12.18
CA MET A 28 0.20 -9.75 -11.16
C MET A 28 -1.23 -9.46 -10.70
N GLN A 29 -2.18 -9.35 -11.63
CA GLN A 29 -3.59 -9.13 -11.28
C GLN A 29 -4.16 -10.32 -10.51
N ARG A 30 -3.86 -11.55 -10.94
CA ARG A 30 -4.35 -12.76 -10.27
C ARG A 30 -3.80 -12.92 -8.85
N ASN A 31 -2.55 -12.51 -8.63
CA ASN A 31 -1.84 -12.71 -7.37
C ASN A 31 -1.93 -11.51 -6.42
N LEU A 32 -2.51 -10.39 -6.86
CA LEU A 32 -2.88 -9.28 -5.99
C LEU A 32 -4.23 -9.58 -5.33
N ASN A 33 -4.20 -10.00 -4.07
CA ASN A 33 -5.37 -10.48 -3.34
C ASN A 33 -5.53 -9.85 -1.93
N PRO A 34 -5.47 -8.52 -1.79
CA PRO A 34 -5.49 -7.85 -0.48
C PRO A 34 -6.83 -7.97 0.27
N PHE A 35 -7.91 -8.34 -0.44
CA PHE A 35 -9.26 -8.48 0.12
C PHE A 35 -9.77 -9.92 0.07
N LEU A 36 -8.89 -10.90 -0.11
CA LEU A 36 -9.23 -12.30 -0.40
C LEU A 36 -10.12 -12.45 -1.65
N ALA A 37 -10.38 -13.69 -2.05
CA ALA A 37 -11.14 -14.02 -3.25
C ALA A 37 -12.26 -15.03 -2.94
N GLY A 38 -13.27 -15.10 -3.82
CA GLY A 38 -14.40 -16.00 -3.69
C GLY A 38 -15.52 -15.47 -2.79
N SER A 39 -16.43 -16.35 -2.36
CA SER A 39 -17.64 -15.98 -1.60
C SER A 39 -17.40 -15.47 -0.19
N ARG A 40 -16.19 -15.65 0.34
CA ARG A 40 -15.74 -15.15 1.65
C ARG A 40 -14.68 -14.06 1.52
N ASN A 41 -14.70 -13.32 0.40
CA ASN A 41 -13.87 -12.12 0.29
C ASN A 41 -14.33 -11.04 1.28
N CYS A 42 -13.50 -10.01 1.46
CA CYS A 42 -13.81 -8.91 2.36
C CYS A 42 -15.10 -8.21 1.92
N ILE A 43 -16.10 -8.19 2.81
CA ILE A 43 -17.33 -7.42 2.61
C ILE A 43 -17.06 -5.92 2.46
N GLY A 44 -15.92 -5.45 3.00
CA GLY A 44 -15.43 -4.08 2.93
C GLY A 44 -14.66 -3.73 1.66
N ILE A 45 -14.77 -4.50 0.56
CA ILE A 45 -14.07 -4.20 -0.72
C ILE A 45 -14.38 -2.80 -1.29
N VAL A 46 -15.44 -2.14 -0.81
CA VAL A 46 -15.72 -0.71 -1.02
C VAL A 46 -14.57 0.21 -0.61
N ALA A 47 -13.62 -0.28 0.21
CA ALA A 47 -12.37 0.39 0.53
C ALA A 47 -11.61 0.88 -0.71
N TRP A 48 -11.69 0.19 -1.86
CA TRP A 48 -11.10 0.68 -3.11
C TRP A 48 -11.63 2.06 -3.50
N ALA A 49 -12.95 2.24 -3.50
CA ALA A 49 -13.58 3.51 -3.82
C ALA A 49 -13.18 4.60 -2.82
N GLN A 50 -13.13 4.27 -1.52
CA GLN A 50 -12.68 5.20 -0.50
C GLN A 50 -11.22 5.63 -0.69
N MET A 51 -10.32 4.69 -0.95
CA MET A 51 -8.90 4.99 -1.22
C MET A 51 -8.74 5.91 -2.44
N TYR A 52 -9.47 5.66 -3.53
CA TYR A 52 -9.44 6.55 -4.70
C TYR A 52 -9.96 7.96 -4.39
N LEU A 53 -11.01 8.08 -3.59
CA LEU A 53 -11.54 9.38 -3.18
C LEU A 53 -10.56 10.14 -2.28
N ILE A 54 -9.93 9.45 -1.32
CA ILE A 54 -8.93 10.04 -0.41
C ILE A 54 -7.74 10.54 -1.23
N LEU A 55 -7.13 9.69 -2.08
CA LEU A 55 -5.98 10.06 -2.90
C LEU A 55 -6.34 11.19 -3.88
N GLY A 56 -7.49 11.09 -4.56
CA GLY A 56 -7.95 12.14 -5.48
C GLY A 56 -8.25 13.47 -4.79
N THR A 57 -8.58 13.45 -3.50
CA THR A 57 -8.79 14.66 -2.69
C THR A 57 -7.46 15.26 -2.23
N LEU A 58 -6.54 14.42 -1.77
CA LEU A 58 -5.20 14.82 -1.32
C LEU A 58 -4.37 15.42 -2.47
N PHE A 59 -4.45 14.87 -3.68
CA PHE A 59 -3.59 15.30 -4.81
C PHE A 59 -4.35 16.08 -5.89
N ARG A 60 -5.47 16.72 -5.54
CA ARG A 60 -6.27 17.52 -6.48
C ARG A 60 -5.44 18.70 -7.01
N PRO A 61 -5.43 19.02 -8.33
CA PRO A 61 -4.60 20.08 -8.92
C PRO A 61 -4.70 21.47 -8.28
N ASN A 62 -5.86 21.81 -7.73
CA ASN A 62 -6.11 23.11 -7.09
C ASN A 62 -5.88 23.09 -5.57
N LYS A 63 -5.26 22.03 -5.04
CA LYS A 63 -4.85 21.88 -3.65
C LYS A 63 -3.36 21.56 -3.65
N SER A 64 -2.58 22.31 -2.87
CA SER A 64 -1.16 22.03 -2.69
C SER A 64 -0.96 21.71 -1.22
N TYR A 65 -0.96 20.40 -0.91
CA TYR A 65 -0.55 19.90 0.39
C TYR A 65 0.87 19.39 0.25
N ARG A 66 1.79 19.81 1.13
CA ARG A 66 3.12 19.23 1.19
C ARG A 66 3.19 18.31 2.39
N LEU A 67 3.36 17.02 2.12
CA LEU A 67 3.57 16.02 3.16
C LEU A 67 5.07 15.95 3.47
N GLN A 68 5.42 16.01 4.75
CA GLN A 68 6.78 15.77 5.23
C GLN A 68 6.74 14.74 6.35
N LEU A 69 7.74 13.87 6.38
CA LEU A 69 7.95 12.98 7.51
C LEU A 69 8.52 13.78 8.68
N GLY A 70 7.99 13.54 9.87
CA GLY A 70 8.54 14.01 11.13
C GLY A 70 9.65 13.07 11.62
N GLU A 71 9.70 12.83 12.93
CA GLU A 71 10.63 11.88 13.54
C GLU A 71 10.18 10.42 13.36
N CYS A 72 10.21 9.92 12.11
CA CYS A 72 9.98 8.51 11.78
C CYS A 72 10.67 8.10 10.47
N ASP A 73 10.87 6.80 10.29
CA ASP A 73 11.34 6.20 9.03
C ASP A 73 10.54 4.95 8.66
N GLU A 74 10.94 4.25 7.59
CA GLU A 74 10.25 3.05 7.11
C GLU A 74 10.20 1.93 8.16
N SER A 75 11.22 1.81 9.01
CA SER A 75 11.27 0.78 10.07
C SER A 75 10.20 0.97 11.14
N ASP A 76 9.61 2.16 11.26
CA ASP A 76 8.50 2.44 12.18
C ASP A 76 7.16 1.85 11.71
N VAL A 77 7.06 1.44 10.43
CA VAL A 77 5.85 0.83 9.86
C VAL A 77 6.10 -0.54 9.21
N TYR A 78 7.36 -0.91 8.97
CA TYR A 78 7.73 -2.18 8.37
C TYR A 78 7.47 -3.35 9.32
N PRO A 79 6.72 -4.40 8.93
CA PRO A 79 6.47 -5.56 9.78
C PRO A 79 7.75 -6.33 10.09
N VAL A 80 8.08 -6.49 11.38
CA VAL A 80 9.20 -7.31 11.88
C VAL A 80 8.74 -8.61 12.52
N VAL A 81 7.48 -8.68 12.95
CA VAL A 81 6.83 -9.88 13.47
C VAL A 81 5.47 -10.05 12.81
N ASP A 82 5.15 -11.27 12.41
CA ASP A 82 3.82 -11.66 11.94
C ASP A 82 3.04 -12.29 13.10
N ASN A 83 2.08 -11.56 13.66
CA ASN A 83 1.23 -11.99 14.76
C ASN A 83 -0.24 -11.67 14.45
N GLU A 84 -0.81 -12.43 13.50
CA GLU A 84 -2.12 -12.19 12.84
C GLU A 84 -2.18 -10.92 11.98
N PHE A 85 -1.53 -9.87 12.44
CA PHE A 85 -1.24 -8.63 11.72
C PHE A 85 0.27 -8.38 11.77
N GLY A 86 0.81 -7.75 10.72
CA GLY A 86 2.20 -7.31 10.71
C GLY A 86 2.43 -6.25 11.79
N VAL A 87 3.36 -6.52 12.71
CA VAL A 87 3.74 -5.59 13.79
C VAL A 87 5.12 -5.02 13.49
N ALA A 88 5.26 -3.69 13.59
CA ALA A 88 6.55 -3.01 13.46
C ALA A 88 7.46 -3.28 14.68
N LYS A 89 8.69 -2.74 14.67
CA LYS A 89 9.59 -2.80 15.84
C LYS A 89 8.89 -2.30 17.11
N TYR A 90 9.17 -2.93 18.26
CA TYR A 90 8.44 -2.67 19.52
C TYR A 90 8.64 -1.25 20.07
N ASP A 91 9.72 -0.58 19.71
CA ASP A 91 10.03 0.80 20.05
C ASP A 91 9.52 1.81 19.02
N SER A 92 8.80 1.36 17.98
CA SER A 92 8.18 2.23 16.99
C SER A 92 7.18 3.19 17.64
N ARG A 93 7.26 4.46 17.26
CA ARG A 93 6.25 5.48 17.57
C ARG A 93 5.19 5.63 16.47
N GLY A 94 5.27 4.78 15.44
CA GLY A 94 4.40 4.79 14.27
C GLY A 94 4.74 5.89 13.27
N LEU A 95 3.86 6.04 12.26
CA LEU A 95 4.00 7.07 11.23
C LEU A 95 3.80 8.46 11.82
N ASN A 96 4.80 9.33 11.69
CA ASN A 96 4.71 10.75 11.96
C ASN A 96 4.82 11.53 10.64
N ALA A 97 3.71 12.08 10.18
CA ALA A 97 3.68 12.90 8.98
C ALA A 97 2.95 14.21 9.25
N VAL A 98 3.50 15.31 8.73
CA VAL A 98 2.93 16.65 8.84
C VAL A 98 2.53 17.18 7.47
N VAL A 99 1.42 17.91 7.44
CA VAL A 99 0.99 18.69 6.29
C VAL A 99 1.50 20.11 6.49
N VAL A 100 2.36 20.59 5.58
CA VAL A 100 2.91 21.94 5.59
C VAL A 100 2.50 22.74 4.36
#